data_AF-A0A0U5HYG0-F1
#
_entry.id   AF-A0A0U5HYG0-F1
#
_cell.length_a   1.000
_cell.length_b   1.000
_cell.length_c   1.000
_cell.angle_alpha   90.00
_cell.angle_beta   90.00
_cell.angle_gamma   90.00
#
_symmetry.space_group_name_H-M   'P 1'
#
loop_
_entity.id
_entity.type
_entity.pdbx_description
1 polymer ?
#
loop_
_entity_poly.entity_id
_entity_poly.type
_entity_poly.pdbx_seq_one_letter_code
_entity_poly.pdbx_strand_id
1 'polypeptide(L)'
;MVAVYRHDAHKMNGQPHDYAPETFAGVPVNQTVSHGADGDASALSRPSGQPEQTVENHETHYRLSLIEGESRYDPQEFTRNGVESAVRELLTEDDPETMHRAWLDSNVVSAFTESVYYPYTSLKYHTLLVAALLDNYRDGHEFADLRLVVDDADEIVPHQTVYAGEEFALRIDVDARGQPSARLGSRPWRSWASAWNRLEAHPLDADHDKYDMVLDANLRRIGAWSTALQYIEDFREVFDQ
;
A
#
# COMPACT_ATOMS: atom_id res chain seq x y z
N MET A 1 2.71 17.10 -3.43
CA MET A 1 2.39 15.70 -3.08
C MET A 1 1.15 15.19 -3.80
N VAL A 2 0.03 15.93 -3.89
CA VAL A 2 -1.23 15.59 -4.61
C VAL A 2 -1.12 14.63 -5.81
N ALA A 3 -0.25 14.91 -6.79
CA ALA A 3 -0.10 14.07 -7.99
C ALA A 3 0.16 12.59 -7.68
N VAL A 4 0.86 12.27 -6.58
CA VAL A 4 1.12 10.89 -6.17
C VAL A 4 -0.16 10.13 -5.85
N TYR A 5 -1.14 10.77 -5.22
CA TYR A 5 -2.42 10.18 -4.88
C TYR A 5 -3.38 10.08 -6.05
N ARG A 6 -2.99 10.59 -7.23
CA ARG A 6 -3.78 10.58 -8.47
C ARG A 6 -3.11 9.80 -9.60
N HIS A 7 -1.86 9.35 -9.43
CA HIS A 7 -1.04 8.82 -10.52
C HIS A 7 -1.53 7.50 -11.12
N ASP A 8 -2.30 6.73 -10.36
CA ASP A 8 -2.79 5.42 -10.76
C ASP A 8 -4.32 5.34 -10.77
N ALA A 9 -4.99 6.48 -10.91
CA ALA A 9 -6.45 6.58 -10.89
C ALA A 9 -7.15 5.67 -11.92
N HIS A 10 -6.50 5.38 -13.05
CA HIS A 10 -7.04 4.49 -14.09
C HIS A 10 -7.32 3.07 -13.58
N LYS A 11 -6.58 2.58 -12.57
CA LYS A 11 -6.76 1.23 -11.99
C LYS A 11 -8.10 1.08 -11.26
N MET A 12 -8.62 2.16 -10.67
CA MET A 12 -9.94 2.19 -10.02
C MET A 12 -11.09 2.32 -11.02
N ASN A 13 -10.80 2.83 -12.22
CA ASN A 13 -11.80 3.05 -13.27
C ASN A 13 -11.91 1.87 -14.26
N GLY A 14 -11.14 0.80 -14.04
CA GLY A 14 -11.13 -0.40 -14.89
C GLY A 14 -10.65 -0.13 -16.32
N GLN A 15 -9.86 0.92 -16.53
CA GLN A 15 -9.34 1.30 -17.84
C GLN A 15 -7.87 0.86 -17.96
N PRO A 16 -7.47 0.29 -19.11
CA PRO A 16 -6.05 0.08 -19.40
C PRO A 16 -5.30 1.41 -19.39
N HIS A 17 -4.04 1.39 -18.97
CA HIS A 17 -3.18 2.58 -18.92
C HIS A 17 -3.15 3.35 -20.26
N ASP A 18 -3.11 2.65 -21.41
CA ASP A 18 -3.03 3.25 -22.74
C ASP A 18 -4.26 4.09 -23.15
N TYR A 19 -5.38 3.89 -22.46
CA TYR A 19 -6.64 4.61 -22.67
C TYR A 19 -7.09 5.36 -21.41
N ALA A 20 -6.19 5.50 -20.43
CA ALA A 20 -6.47 6.19 -19.19
C ALA A 20 -6.80 7.66 -19.46
N PRO A 21 -7.92 8.18 -18.93
CA PRO A 21 -8.25 9.59 -19.08
C PRO A 21 -7.22 10.44 -18.32
N GLU A 22 -6.80 11.55 -18.91
CA GLU A 22 -5.90 12.54 -18.26
C GLU A 22 -6.59 13.32 -17.13
N THR A 23 -7.93 13.28 -17.09
CA THR A 23 -8.73 13.96 -16.07
C THR A 23 -9.83 13.07 -15.51
N PHE A 24 -10.11 13.21 -14.22
CA PHE A 24 -11.26 12.60 -13.56
C PHE A 24 -12.03 13.68 -12.81
N ALA A 25 -13.35 13.77 -12.99
CA ALA A 25 -14.18 14.79 -12.34
C ALA A 25 -13.65 16.24 -12.48
N GLY A 26 -12.93 16.55 -13.56
CA GLY A 26 -12.34 17.87 -13.81
C GLY A 26 -10.94 18.10 -13.22
N VAL A 27 -10.40 17.16 -12.45
CA VAL A 27 -9.02 17.24 -11.93
C VAL A 27 -8.04 16.41 -12.76
N PRO A 28 -6.78 16.84 -12.93
CA PRO A 28 -5.75 16.03 -13.59
C PRO A 28 -5.41 14.77 -12.79
N VAL A 29 -5.30 13.64 -13.48
CA VAL A 29 -4.96 12.32 -12.92
C VAL A 29 -3.98 11.59 -13.84
N ASN A 30 -3.46 10.45 -13.38
CA ASN A 30 -2.54 9.60 -14.14
C ASN A 30 -1.24 10.30 -14.60
N GLN A 31 -0.80 11.30 -13.82
CA GLN A 31 0.44 12.00 -14.07
C GLN A 31 1.63 11.18 -13.58
N THR A 32 2.73 11.20 -14.33
CA THR A 32 3.97 10.54 -13.92
C THR A 32 4.47 11.07 -12.58
N VAL A 33 4.87 10.16 -11.70
CA VAL A 33 5.52 10.51 -10.43
C VAL A 33 7.03 10.69 -10.65
N SER A 34 7.55 11.82 -10.18
CA SER A 34 8.97 12.18 -10.27
C SER A 34 9.89 11.28 -9.42
N HIS A 35 11.21 11.40 -9.63
CA HIS A 35 12.26 10.73 -8.84
C HIS A 35 12.24 9.20 -8.87
N GLY A 36 11.51 8.57 -9.80
CA GLY A 36 11.45 7.12 -9.92
C GLY A 36 10.66 6.41 -8.82
N ALA A 37 9.99 7.15 -7.92
CA ALA A 37 9.30 6.60 -6.76
C ALA A 37 8.25 5.54 -7.12
N ASP A 38 7.51 5.71 -8.22
CA ASP A 38 6.54 4.73 -8.71
C ASP A 38 7.21 3.41 -9.17
N GLY A 39 8.33 3.52 -9.88
CA GLY A 39 9.11 2.35 -10.31
C GLY A 39 9.75 1.60 -9.13
N ASP A 40 10.20 2.33 -8.12
CA ASP A 40 10.79 1.73 -6.92
C ASP A 40 9.72 1.07 -6.05
N ALA A 41 8.57 1.71 -5.82
CA ALA A 41 7.44 1.11 -5.10
C ALA A 41 6.92 -0.15 -5.82
N SER A 42 6.80 -0.08 -7.14
CA SER A 42 6.50 -1.23 -8.00
C SER A 42 7.47 -2.40 -7.75
N ALA A 43 8.77 -2.13 -7.60
CA ALA A 43 9.78 -3.16 -7.36
C ALA A 43 9.77 -3.72 -5.92
N LEU A 44 9.15 -3.01 -4.97
CA LEU A 44 8.87 -3.53 -3.63
C LEU A 44 7.77 -4.61 -3.64
N SER A 45 6.83 -4.54 -4.59
CA SER A 45 5.66 -5.42 -4.60
C SER A 45 5.70 -6.48 -5.70
N ARG A 46 6.35 -6.20 -6.84
CA ARG A 46 6.29 -7.05 -8.05
C ARG A 46 7.65 -7.65 -8.44
N PRO A 47 7.68 -8.88 -9.01
CA PRO A 47 8.88 -9.45 -9.61
C PRO A 47 9.52 -8.53 -10.64
N SER A 48 10.85 -8.57 -10.77
CA SER A 48 11.54 -7.92 -11.89
C SER A 48 11.37 -8.73 -13.17
N GLY A 49 11.34 -8.04 -14.32
CA GLY A 49 11.21 -8.66 -15.63
C GLY A 49 9.82 -8.48 -16.23
N GLN A 50 9.51 -9.29 -17.25
CA GLN A 50 8.18 -9.27 -17.87
C GLN A 50 7.15 -9.85 -16.89
N PRO A 51 5.98 -9.18 -16.73
CA PRO A 51 4.94 -9.72 -15.89
C PRO A 51 4.44 -11.07 -16.38
N GLU A 52 4.40 -12.05 -15.49
CA GLU A 52 3.75 -13.34 -15.70
C GLU A 52 2.52 -13.40 -14.81
N GLN A 53 1.37 -13.76 -15.38
CA GLN A 53 0.11 -13.83 -14.65
C GLN A 53 0.20 -14.92 -13.57
N THR A 54 0.07 -14.55 -12.30
CA THR A 54 0.22 -15.51 -11.19
C THR A 54 -1.04 -16.32 -10.90
N VAL A 55 -2.20 -15.89 -11.42
CA VAL A 55 -3.49 -16.59 -11.27
C VAL A 55 -4.17 -16.62 -12.63
N GLU A 56 -4.37 -17.81 -13.18
CA GLU A 56 -5.04 -18.00 -14.46
C GLU A 56 -6.45 -17.40 -14.46
N ASN A 57 -6.84 -16.73 -15.55
CA ASN A 57 -8.16 -16.11 -15.75
C ASN A 57 -8.52 -14.98 -14.77
N HIS A 58 -7.56 -14.45 -14.01
CA HIS A 58 -7.78 -13.21 -13.27
C HIS A 58 -7.66 -12.00 -14.21
N GLU A 59 -8.79 -11.40 -14.55
CA GLU A 59 -8.89 -10.30 -15.52
C GLU A 59 -9.41 -8.99 -14.92
N THR A 60 -9.79 -8.99 -13.64
CA THR A 60 -10.39 -7.83 -12.98
C THR A 60 -9.34 -7.00 -12.26
N HIS A 61 -9.66 -5.74 -11.97
CA HIS A 61 -8.82 -4.88 -11.14
C HIS A 61 -9.09 -5.07 -9.63
N TYR A 62 -9.99 -5.97 -9.26
CA TYR A 62 -10.26 -6.26 -7.85
C TYR A 62 -9.22 -7.25 -7.34
N ARG A 63 -8.60 -6.96 -6.20
CA ARG A 63 -7.60 -7.85 -5.62
C ARG A 63 -8.22 -9.14 -5.09
N LEU A 64 -7.38 -10.16 -4.96
CA LEU A 64 -7.68 -11.36 -4.19
C LEU A 64 -7.17 -11.20 -2.75
N SER A 65 -7.96 -11.62 -1.77
CA SER A 65 -7.52 -11.75 -0.37
C SER A 65 -6.54 -12.91 -0.22
N LEU A 66 -5.46 -12.72 0.55
CA LEU A 66 -4.56 -13.83 0.90
C LEU A 66 -5.16 -14.74 1.99
N ILE A 67 -6.16 -14.27 2.72
CA ILE A 67 -6.81 -15.05 3.79
C ILE A 67 -7.82 -16.01 3.18
N GLU A 68 -8.69 -15.50 2.32
CA GLU A 68 -9.83 -16.27 1.78
C GLU A 68 -9.55 -16.79 0.36
N GLY A 69 -8.62 -16.17 -0.37
CA GLY A 69 -8.41 -16.44 -1.79
C GLY A 69 -9.49 -15.86 -2.70
N GLU A 70 -10.49 -15.19 -2.13
CA GLU A 70 -11.63 -14.63 -2.85
C GLU A 70 -11.38 -13.18 -3.30
N SER A 71 -12.08 -12.78 -4.36
CA SER A 71 -12.06 -11.42 -4.87
C SER A 71 -12.75 -10.49 -3.90
N ARG A 72 -12.13 -9.35 -3.57
CA ARG A 72 -12.74 -8.29 -2.74
C ARG A 72 -13.88 -7.54 -3.43
N TYR A 73 -14.29 -7.98 -4.62
CA TYR A 73 -15.52 -7.51 -5.24
C TYR A 73 -16.73 -8.11 -4.50
N ASP A 74 -17.31 -7.34 -3.58
CA ASP A 74 -18.64 -7.61 -3.05
C ASP A 74 -19.67 -6.67 -3.70
N PRO A 75 -20.60 -7.16 -4.55
CA PRO A 75 -21.63 -6.32 -5.17
C PRO A 75 -22.65 -5.74 -4.18
N GLN A 76 -22.76 -6.27 -2.96
CA GLN A 76 -23.66 -5.76 -1.91
C GLN A 76 -23.02 -4.57 -1.17
N GLU A 77 -21.71 -4.59 -0.94
CA GLU A 77 -20.97 -3.51 -0.28
C GLU A 77 -20.44 -2.48 -1.27
N PHE A 78 -19.94 -2.92 -2.43
CA PHE A 78 -19.38 -2.09 -3.49
C PHE A 78 -20.36 -1.87 -4.63
N THR A 79 -21.41 -1.09 -4.37
CA THR A 79 -22.24 -0.60 -5.48
C THR A 79 -21.38 0.28 -6.39
N ARG A 80 -21.57 0.15 -7.72
CA ARG A 80 -20.79 0.94 -8.71
C ARG A 80 -20.85 2.45 -8.42
N ASN A 81 -22.01 2.96 -8.02
CA ASN A 81 -22.20 4.37 -7.68
C ASN A 81 -21.47 4.75 -6.37
N GLY A 82 -21.43 3.85 -5.39
CA GLY A 82 -20.67 4.04 -4.15
C GLY A 82 -19.17 4.10 -4.41
N VAL A 83 -18.64 3.19 -5.22
CA VAL A 83 -17.23 3.20 -5.65
C VAL A 83 -16.90 4.50 -6.40
N GLU A 84 -17.71 4.90 -7.38
CA GLU A 84 -17.47 6.13 -8.14
C GLU A 84 -17.49 7.38 -7.23
N SER A 85 -18.40 7.44 -6.25
CA SER A 85 -18.49 8.56 -5.32
C SER A 85 -17.27 8.62 -4.40
N ALA A 86 -16.85 7.49 -3.82
CA ALA A 86 -15.66 7.43 -2.97
C ALA A 86 -14.37 7.75 -3.75
N VAL A 87 -14.23 7.26 -4.97
CA VAL A 87 -13.10 7.60 -5.85
C VAL A 87 -13.12 9.10 -6.20
N ARG A 88 -14.29 9.69 -6.42
CA ARG A 88 -14.42 11.13 -6.65
C ARG A 88 -13.98 11.94 -5.44
N GLU A 89 -14.46 11.60 -4.24
CA GLU A 89 -14.06 12.28 -3.00
C GLU A 89 -12.55 12.20 -2.81
N LEU A 90 -11.97 11.01 -2.96
CA LEU A 90 -10.54 10.77 -2.81
C LEU A 90 -9.69 11.56 -3.82
N LEU A 91 -10.11 11.60 -5.09
CA LEU A 91 -9.32 12.19 -6.16
C LEU A 91 -9.51 13.71 -6.29
N THR A 92 -10.66 14.26 -5.88
CA THR A 92 -10.95 15.70 -5.99
C THR A 92 -10.44 16.52 -4.80
N GLU A 93 -10.01 15.88 -3.72
CA GLU A 93 -9.27 16.55 -2.63
C GLU A 93 -7.93 17.12 -3.15
N ASP A 94 -7.61 18.35 -2.75
CA ASP A 94 -6.44 19.11 -3.19
C ASP A 94 -5.40 19.34 -2.07
N ASP A 95 -5.77 19.12 -0.80
CA ASP A 95 -4.83 19.11 0.31
C ASP A 95 -4.11 17.76 0.40
N PRO A 96 -2.78 17.71 0.19
CA PRO A 96 -2.08 16.44 0.10
C PRO A 96 -2.08 15.66 1.43
N GLU A 97 -2.07 16.31 2.58
CA GLU A 97 -2.10 15.61 3.88
C GLU A 97 -3.48 15.00 4.14
N THR A 98 -4.54 15.69 3.75
CA THR A 98 -5.92 15.17 3.79
C THR A 98 -6.07 14.01 2.83
N MET A 99 -5.51 14.09 1.61
CA MET A 99 -5.46 12.95 0.69
C MET A 99 -4.73 11.77 1.31
N HIS A 100 -3.58 11.99 1.96
CA HIS A 100 -2.79 10.93 2.58
C HIS A 100 -3.62 10.16 3.62
N ARG A 101 -4.30 10.88 4.53
CA ARG A 101 -5.20 10.28 5.52
C ARG A 101 -6.35 9.54 4.84
N ALA A 102 -7.00 10.15 3.86
CA ALA A 102 -8.09 9.51 3.11
C ALA A 102 -7.64 8.21 2.41
N TRP A 103 -6.39 8.15 1.92
CA TRP A 103 -5.81 6.91 1.36
C TRP A 103 -5.54 5.86 2.44
N LEU A 104 -5.05 6.26 3.62
CA LEU A 104 -4.86 5.35 4.76
C LEU A 104 -6.18 4.74 5.24
N ASP A 105 -7.27 5.50 5.22
CA ASP A 105 -8.58 5.08 5.76
C ASP A 105 -9.49 4.41 4.71
N SER A 106 -9.11 4.41 3.43
CA SER A 106 -10.02 3.99 2.36
C SER A 106 -10.09 2.47 2.21
N ASN A 107 -11.28 1.92 2.49
CA ASN A 107 -11.65 0.53 2.18
C ASN A 107 -11.98 0.33 0.69
N VAL A 108 -12.26 1.42 -0.04
CA VAL A 108 -12.57 1.32 -1.48
C VAL A 108 -11.32 1.06 -2.29
N VAL A 109 -10.23 1.79 -2.02
CA VAL A 109 -8.97 1.59 -2.76
C VAL A 109 -8.22 0.34 -2.33
N SER A 110 -8.48 -0.15 -1.10
CA SER A 110 -7.93 -1.44 -0.67
C SER A 110 -8.52 -2.60 -1.49
N ALA A 111 -9.73 -2.49 -2.05
CA ALA A 111 -10.31 -3.54 -2.89
C ALA A 111 -9.62 -3.73 -4.26
N PHE A 112 -8.74 -2.81 -4.69
CA PHE A 112 -8.11 -2.86 -6.00
C PHE A 112 -6.69 -3.40 -5.96
N THR A 113 -6.32 -4.18 -6.97
CA THR A 113 -4.94 -4.64 -7.17
C THR A 113 -4.08 -3.55 -7.80
N GLU A 114 -2.79 -3.53 -7.45
CA GLU A 114 -1.80 -2.70 -8.14
C GLU A 114 -1.65 -3.13 -9.61
N SER A 115 -1.76 -4.44 -9.87
CA SER A 115 -1.60 -5.02 -11.20
C SER A 115 -2.43 -6.29 -11.35
N VAL A 116 -3.13 -6.42 -12.47
CA VAL A 116 -3.91 -7.62 -12.82
C VAL A 116 -3.05 -8.89 -12.95
N TYR A 117 -1.75 -8.74 -13.21
CA TYR A 117 -0.81 -9.87 -13.25
C TYR A 117 -0.49 -10.42 -11.85
N TYR A 118 -0.68 -9.59 -10.81
CA TYR A 118 -0.34 -9.89 -9.42
C TYR A 118 -1.53 -9.58 -8.50
N PRO A 119 -2.62 -10.36 -8.58
CA PRO A 119 -3.90 -10.08 -7.90
C PRO A 119 -3.84 -9.90 -6.40
N TYR A 120 -2.78 -10.36 -5.73
CA TYR A 120 -2.60 -10.20 -4.28
C TYR A 120 -1.90 -8.89 -3.90
N THR A 121 -1.50 -8.07 -4.87
CA THR A 121 -0.99 -6.71 -4.61
C THR A 121 -2.12 -5.76 -4.28
N SER A 122 -1.82 -4.60 -3.68
CA SER A 122 -2.82 -3.63 -3.24
C SER A 122 -2.51 -2.26 -3.81
N LEU A 123 -3.49 -1.66 -4.47
CA LEU A 123 -3.38 -0.31 -5.01
C LEU A 123 -3.23 0.74 -3.90
N LYS A 124 -3.95 0.56 -2.79
CA LYS A 124 -3.84 1.40 -1.59
C LYS A 124 -2.38 1.51 -1.16
N TYR A 125 -1.79 0.36 -0.87
CA TYR A 125 -0.45 0.31 -0.32
C TYR A 125 0.64 0.59 -1.34
N HIS A 126 0.43 0.29 -2.63
CA HIS A 126 1.31 0.80 -3.69
C HIS A 126 1.36 2.33 -3.64
N THR A 127 0.22 3.01 -3.70
CA THR A 127 0.17 4.48 -3.68
C THR A 127 0.78 5.08 -2.43
N LEU A 128 0.55 4.48 -1.25
CA LEU A 128 1.16 4.93 0.01
C LEU A 128 2.68 4.74 0.01
N LEU A 129 3.19 3.63 -0.52
CA LEU A 129 4.63 3.41 -0.71
C LEU A 129 5.22 4.44 -1.67
N VAL A 130 4.55 4.74 -2.80
CA VAL A 130 5.01 5.79 -3.72
C VAL A 130 5.08 7.15 -3.02
N ALA A 131 4.08 7.49 -2.20
CA ALA A 131 4.07 8.73 -1.44
C ALA A 131 5.27 8.82 -0.49
N ALA A 132 5.54 7.78 0.29
CA ALA A 132 6.63 7.78 1.26
C ALA A 132 8.00 7.82 0.58
N LEU A 133 8.19 7.10 -0.53
CA LEU A 133 9.43 7.18 -1.32
C LEU A 133 9.61 8.57 -1.93
N LEU A 134 8.56 9.12 -2.53
CA LEU A 134 8.62 10.45 -3.16
C LEU A 134 8.94 11.55 -2.14
N ASP A 135 8.36 11.49 -0.94
CA ASP A 135 8.60 12.44 0.14
C ASP A 135 10.09 12.44 0.53
N ASN A 136 10.63 11.26 0.87
CA ASN A 136 12.04 11.10 1.21
C ASN A 136 12.99 11.49 0.05
N TYR A 137 12.65 11.14 -1.20
CA TYR A 137 13.49 11.45 -2.36
C TYR A 137 13.51 12.95 -2.67
N ARG A 138 12.44 13.69 -2.36
CA ARG A 138 12.41 15.14 -2.49
C ARG A 138 13.32 15.84 -1.49
N ASP A 139 13.49 15.23 -0.31
CA ASP A 139 14.42 15.69 0.71
C ASP A 139 15.88 15.24 0.45
N GLY A 140 16.11 14.57 -0.69
CA GLY A 140 17.43 14.19 -1.18
C GLY A 140 17.97 12.89 -0.58
N HIS A 141 17.12 12.10 0.06
CA HIS A 141 17.50 10.79 0.59
C HIS A 141 17.48 9.72 -0.48
N GLU A 142 18.37 8.73 -0.37
CA GLU A 142 18.39 7.56 -1.24
C GLU A 142 17.61 6.40 -0.63
N PHE A 143 17.14 5.45 -1.44
CA PHE A 143 16.44 4.26 -0.95
C PHE A 143 17.25 3.52 0.13
N ALA A 144 18.57 3.49 -0.01
CA ALA A 144 19.46 2.76 0.89
C ALA A 144 19.47 3.30 2.33
N ASP A 145 19.03 4.54 2.52
CA ASP A 145 18.94 5.20 3.83
C ASP A 145 17.63 4.87 4.56
N LEU A 146 16.62 4.42 3.83
CA LEU A 146 15.26 4.27 4.32
C LEU A 146 15.11 3.10 5.28
N ARG A 147 14.19 3.29 6.22
CA ARG A 147 13.81 2.34 7.25
C ARG A 147 12.30 2.16 7.26
N LEU A 148 11.88 0.94 7.60
CA LEU A 148 10.54 0.69 8.13
C LEU A 148 10.60 1.04 9.62
N VAL A 149 9.77 1.97 10.04
CA VAL A 149 9.66 2.40 11.44
C VAL A 149 8.28 2.03 11.96
N VAL A 150 8.24 1.54 13.20
CA VAL A 150 7.01 1.19 13.92
C VAL A 150 6.71 2.35 14.86
N ASP A 151 5.63 3.09 14.60
CA ASP A 151 5.18 4.18 15.47
C ASP A 151 3.93 3.74 16.26
N ASP A 152 3.54 4.57 17.24
CA ASP A 152 2.28 4.38 17.98
C ASP A 152 1.06 4.55 17.05
N ALA A 153 -0.06 3.90 17.37
CA ALA A 153 -1.25 3.85 16.52
C ALA A 153 -1.81 5.23 16.09
N ASP A 154 -1.67 6.24 16.95
CA ASP A 154 -2.16 7.59 16.71
C ASP A 154 -1.12 8.51 16.03
N GLU A 155 0.10 8.03 15.81
CA GLU A 155 1.17 8.79 15.16
C GLU A 155 1.09 8.68 13.62
N ILE A 156 0.46 9.68 13.01
CA ILE A 156 0.40 9.83 11.54
C ILE A 156 1.35 10.92 11.09
N VAL A 157 2.44 10.53 10.43
CA VAL A 157 3.39 11.43 9.78
C VAL A 157 2.99 11.60 8.31
N PRO A 158 2.64 12.82 7.87
CA PRO A 158 2.19 13.05 6.50
C PRO A 158 3.14 12.48 5.46
N HIS A 159 2.56 11.77 4.49
CA HIS A 159 3.20 11.09 3.36
C HIS A 159 4.13 9.93 3.69
N GLN A 160 4.65 9.85 4.91
CA GLN A 160 5.61 8.83 5.34
C GLN A 160 4.92 7.62 5.96
N THR A 161 3.81 7.81 6.67
CA THR A 161 3.00 6.69 7.22
C THR A 161 2.39 5.90 6.06
N VAL A 162 2.69 4.60 6.00
CA VAL A 162 2.20 3.67 4.98
C VAL A 162 1.17 2.68 5.50
N TYR A 163 1.00 2.58 6.81
CA TYR A 163 -0.05 1.80 7.47
C TYR A 163 -0.43 2.47 8.79
N ALA A 164 -1.72 2.49 9.09
CA ALA A 164 -2.27 2.94 10.36
C ALA A 164 -3.33 1.93 10.79
N GLY A 165 -3.12 1.29 11.94
CA GLY A 165 -4.06 0.37 12.58
C GLY A 165 -4.31 0.79 14.03
N GLU A 166 -5.16 0.04 14.74
CA GLU A 166 -5.54 0.38 16.12
C GLU A 166 -4.40 0.18 17.13
N GLU A 167 -3.44 -0.69 16.84
CA GLU A 167 -2.35 -1.04 17.76
C GLU A 167 -1.01 -0.38 17.42
N PHE A 168 -0.74 -0.15 16.12
CA PHE A 168 0.50 0.46 15.66
C PHE A 168 0.32 1.13 14.30
N ALA A 169 1.24 2.05 13.99
CA ALA A 169 1.42 2.60 12.66
C ALA A 169 2.78 2.16 12.09
N LEU A 170 2.91 2.18 10.77
CA LEU A 170 4.18 1.97 10.09
C LEU A 170 4.46 3.15 9.18
N ARG A 171 5.69 3.67 9.23
CA ARG A 171 6.17 4.69 8.28
C ARG A 171 7.48 4.30 7.62
N ILE A 172 7.77 4.97 6.51
CA ILE A 172 9.06 4.92 5.83
C ILE A 172 9.76 6.28 5.94
N ASP A 173 10.94 6.28 6.56
CA ASP A 173 11.78 7.47 6.78
C ASP A 173 13.24 7.03 7.00
N VAL A 174 14.17 7.98 6.90
CA VAL A 174 15.57 7.84 7.31
C VAL A 174 15.77 7.89 8.82
N ASP A 175 14.92 8.65 9.54
CA ASP A 175 15.04 8.85 10.99
C ASP A 175 13.95 8.11 11.77
N ALA A 176 14.35 7.13 12.57
CA ALA A 176 13.44 6.37 13.42
C ALA A 176 12.97 7.13 14.66
N ARG A 177 13.60 8.27 15.02
CA ARG A 177 13.22 9.09 16.20
C ARG A 177 13.17 8.31 17.52
N GLY A 178 13.98 7.25 17.62
CA GLY A 178 14.03 6.36 18.78
C GLY A 178 13.01 5.20 18.76
N GLN A 179 12.14 5.14 17.75
CA GLN A 179 11.19 4.05 17.56
C GLN A 179 11.85 2.80 16.98
N PRO A 180 11.28 1.59 17.21
CA PRO A 180 11.76 0.37 16.59
C PRO A 180 11.78 0.48 15.08
N SER A 181 12.91 0.12 14.45
CA SER A 181 13.04 0.24 13.01
C SER A 181 13.93 -0.82 12.38
N ALA A 182 13.82 -0.99 11.06
CA ALA A 182 14.71 -1.82 10.26
C ALA A 182 14.98 -1.20 8.90
N ARG A 183 16.23 -1.29 8.41
CA ARG A 183 16.56 -0.84 7.05
C ARG A 183 15.82 -1.65 5.99
N LEU A 184 15.35 -0.96 4.95
CA LEU A 184 14.66 -1.59 3.81
C LEU A 184 15.61 -2.48 2.99
N GLY A 185 16.83 -2.00 2.78
CA GLY A 185 17.86 -2.67 1.98
C GLY A 185 18.65 -1.65 1.16
N SER A 186 19.54 -2.11 0.28
CA SER A 186 20.35 -1.21 -0.57
C SER A 186 19.65 -0.78 -1.86
N ARG A 187 18.52 -1.39 -2.21
CA ARG A 187 17.72 -1.12 -3.41
C ARG A 187 16.29 -1.64 -3.22
N PRO A 188 15.32 -1.11 -3.96
CA PRO A 188 13.95 -1.61 -3.91
C PRO A 188 13.87 -3.05 -4.43
N TRP A 189 13.24 -3.91 -3.63
CA TRP A 189 13.03 -5.33 -3.91
C TRP A 189 11.91 -5.87 -3.02
N ARG A 190 11.35 -7.01 -3.42
CA ARG A 190 10.33 -7.77 -2.67
C ARG A 190 10.90 -8.40 -1.39
N SER A 191 11.16 -7.56 -0.40
CA SER A 191 11.88 -7.94 0.81
C SER A 191 11.15 -7.60 2.10
N TRP A 192 9.82 -7.48 2.08
CA TRP A 192 9.04 -7.21 3.28
C TRP A 192 9.46 -8.11 4.43
N ALA A 193 9.41 -9.43 4.25
CA ALA A 193 9.82 -10.41 5.24
C ALA A 193 11.23 -10.14 5.80
N SER A 194 12.17 -9.70 4.97
CA SER A 194 13.52 -9.38 5.44
C SER A 194 13.56 -8.10 6.28
N ALA A 195 12.76 -7.08 5.97
CA ALA A 195 12.67 -5.87 6.78
C ALA A 195 11.96 -6.19 8.11
N TRP A 196 10.81 -6.87 8.04
CA TRP A 196 10.03 -7.29 9.19
C TRP A 196 10.85 -8.13 10.18
N ASN A 197 11.56 -9.16 9.71
CA ASN A 197 12.40 -10.01 10.57
C ASN A 197 13.59 -9.28 11.22
N ARG A 198 13.96 -8.09 10.72
CA ARG A 198 15.08 -7.30 11.25
C ARG A 198 14.63 -6.17 12.19
N LEU A 199 13.33 -6.04 12.46
CA LEU A 199 12.84 -5.05 13.41
C LEU A 199 13.49 -5.27 14.78
N GLU A 200 13.92 -4.17 15.39
CA GLU A 200 14.55 -4.17 16.72
C GLU A 200 13.57 -4.62 17.81
N ALA A 201 12.29 -4.28 17.64
CA ALA A 201 11.17 -4.79 18.41
C ALA A 201 9.95 -4.92 17.47
N HIS A 202 9.14 -5.95 17.69
CA HIS A 202 7.92 -6.19 16.90
C HIS A 202 6.71 -5.58 17.60
N PRO A 203 5.74 -5.00 16.85
CA PRO A 203 4.53 -4.42 17.42
C PRO A 203 3.48 -5.46 17.86
N LEU A 204 3.67 -6.73 17.55
CA LEU A 204 2.70 -7.82 17.81
C LEU A 204 3.11 -8.63 19.05
N ASP A 205 2.15 -9.00 19.90
CA ASP A 205 2.37 -9.83 21.10
C ASP A 205 2.39 -11.33 20.75
N ALA A 206 3.31 -11.72 19.87
CA ALA A 206 3.41 -13.09 19.36
C ALA A 206 3.77 -14.15 20.42
N ASP A 207 4.22 -13.74 21.61
CA ASP A 207 4.57 -14.63 22.72
C ASP A 207 3.35 -15.03 23.55
N HIS A 208 2.29 -14.21 23.58
CA HIS A 208 1.11 -14.44 24.44
C HIS A 208 -0.22 -14.47 23.68
N ASP A 209 -0.32 -13.80 22.54
CA ASP A 209 -1.52 -13.79 21.70
C ASP A 209 -1.39 -14.70 20.47
N LYS A 210 -2.38 -15.57 20.28
CA LYS A 210 -2.36 -16.57 19.21
C LYS A 210 -2.63 -15.97 17.84
N TYR A 211 -3.46 -14.94 17.75
CA TYR A 211 -3.76 -14.26 16.48
C TYR A 211 -2.55 -13.46 16.03
N ASP A 212 -1.91 -12.73 16.95
CA ASP A 212 -0.65 -12.03 16.69
C ASP A 212 0.47 -12.99 16.30
N MET A 213 0.57 -14.15 16.95
CA MET A 213 1.54 -15.18 16.55
C MET A 213 1.31 -15.66 15.10
N VAL A 214 0.06 -15.83 14.67
CA VAL A 214 -0.27 -16.26 13.30
C VAL A 214 0.01 -15.14 12.30
N LEU A 215 -0.38 -13.90 12.63
CA LEU A 215 -0.12 -12.71 11.84
C LEU A 215 1.39 -12.54 11.61
N ASP A 216 2.17 -12.52 12.69
CA ASP A 216 3.64 -12.39 12.65
C ASP A 216 4.29 -13.51 11.82
N ALA A 217 3.89 -14.76 12.04
CA ALA A 217 4.44 -15.90 11.31
C ALA A 217 4.23 -15.79 9.79
N ASN A 218 3.09 -15.25 9.35
CA ASN A 218 2.80 -15.05 7.93
C ASN A 218 3.53 -13.82 7.36
N LEU A 219 3.61 -12.72 8.11
CA LEU A 219 4.38 -11.54 7.71
C LEU A 219 5.87 -11.86 7.49
N ARG A 220 6.43 -12.79 8.27
CA ARG A 220 7.81 -13.28 8.10
C ARG A 220 8.06 -14.06 6.80
N ARG A 221 7.03 -14.36 6.00
CA ARG A 221 7.12 -15.12 4.74
C ARG A 221 6.78 -14.30 3.50
N ILE A 222 5.98 -13.24 3.65
CA ILE A 222 5.55 -12.41 2.52
C ILE A 222 6.72 -11.55 2.03
N GLY A 223 7.05 -11.64 0.74
CA GLY A 223 8.08 -10.80 0.12
C GLY A 223 7.55 -9.45 -0.38
N ALA A 224 6.36 -9.43 -0.95
CA ALA A 224 5.77 -8.24 -1.56
C ALA A 224 5.24 -7.26 -0.50
N TRP A 225 5.67 -6.00 -0.58
CA TRP A 225 5.34 -4.98 0.41
C TRP A 225 3.85 -4.63 0.45
N SER A 226 3.24 -4.29 -0.69
CA SER A 226 1.81 -3.95 -0.73
C SER A 226 0.92 -5.10 -0.26
N THR A 227 1.33 -6.33 -0.56
CA THR A 227 0.61 -7.55 -0.16
C THR A 227 0.72 -7.77 1.35
N ALA A 228 1.88 -7.54 1.94
CA ALA A 228 2.06 -7.69 3.38
C ALA A 228 1.26 -6.65 4.16
N LEU A 229 1.29 -5.39 3.74
CA LEU A 229 0.52 -4.31 4.36
C LEU A 229 -0.99 -4.60 4.27
N GLN A 230 -1.47 -5.05 3.09
CA GLN A 230 -2.86 -5.47 2.94
C GLN A 230 -3.22 -6.70 3.76
N TYR A 231 -2.29 -7.63 3.91
CA TYR A 231 -2.51 -8.81 4.75
C TYR A 231 -2.71 -8.42 6.22
N ILE A 232 -2.05 -7.37 6.73
CA ILE A 232 -2.31 -6.87 8.09
C ILE A 232 -3.75 -6.36 8.20
N GLU A 233 -4.18 -5.50 7.28
CA GLU A 233 -5.55 -4.95 7.25
C GLU A 233 -6.61 -6.06 7.17
N ASP A 234 -6.47 -6.98 6.22
CA ASP A 234 -7.41 -8.09 6.04
C ASP A 234 -7.47 -9.00 7.27
N PHE A 235 -6.33 -9.24 7.91
CA PHE A 235 -6.27 -10.13 9.07
C PHE A 235 -7.02 -9.53 10.25
N ARG A 236 -6.82 -8.23 10.49
CA ARG A 236 -7.50 -7.50 11.56
C ARG A 236 -9.01 -7.42 11.28
N GLU A 237 -9.43 -7.17 10.04
CA GLU A 237 -10.85 -7.17 9.65
C GLU A 237 -11.56 -8.50 9.94
N VAL A 238 -10.87 -9.63 9.76
CA VAL A 238 -11.44 -10.98 9.94
C VAL A 238 -11.38 -11.45 11.38
N PHE A 239 -10.30 -11.15 12.12
CA PHE A 239 -10.01 -11.79 13.41
C PHE A 239 -10.15 -10.88 14.64
N ASP A 240 -10.27 -9.56 14.46
CA ASP A 240 -10.46 -8.62 15.58
C ASP A 240 -11.95 -8.27 15.82
N GLN A 241 -12.87 -9.01 15.19
CA GLN A 241 -14.33 -8.90 15.41
C GLN A 241 -14.80 -9.43 16.77
#